data_AF-A0A345H1I1-F1
#
_entry.id   AF-A0A345H1I1-F1
#
_cell.length_a   1.000
_cell.length_b   1.000
_cell.length_c   1.000
_cell.angle_alpha   90.00
_cell.angle_beta   90.00
_cell.angle_gamma   90.00
#
_symmetry.space_group_name_H-M   'P 1'
#
loop_
_entity.id
_entity.type
_entity.pdbx_description
1 polymer ?
#
loop_
_entity_poly.entity_id
_entity_poly.type
_entity_poly.pdbx_seq_one_letter_code
_entity_poly.pdbx_strand_id
1 'polypeptide(L)'
;MESTLTNHDKNVATVLHVASFSKYFFPFGNFILPIIFWTMYKKDSSYIDHHGKEVINFQLSLLCYKIAATMLCIPFFIAVGIHNVSTWDIFWFHDISINVEEGIRIFGISLVGIISGLGALLFFAFNITYTIVAAMKANEGERYRYPLTYRFIK
;
A
#
# COMPACT_ATOMS: atom_id res chain seq x y z
N MET A 1 19.07 -15.64 -28.30
CA MET A 1 18.21 -16.83 -28.16
C MET A 1 17.17 -16.45 -27.11
N GLU A 2 15.93 -16.15 -27.50
CA GLU A 2 14.85 -16.02 -26.52
C GLU A 2 14.73 -17.39 -25.84
N SER A 3 15.11 -17.48 -24.57
CA SER A 3 14.86 -18.67 -23.77
C SER A 3 13.36 -18.88 -23.73
N THR A 4 12.88 -20.02 -24.22
CA THR A 4 11.47 -20.40 -24.11
C THR A 4 11.06 -20.34 -22.64
N LEU A 5 10.11 -19.47 -22.32
CA LEU A 5 9.70 -19.20 -20.94
C LEU A 5 9.19 -20.49 -20.28
N THR A 6 9.80 -20.90 -19.17
CA THR A 6 9.45 -22.15 -18.51
C THR A 6 8.29 -21.97 -17.53
N ASN A 7 7.61 -23.06 -17.18
CA ASN A 7 6.61 -23.03 -16.10
C ASN A 7 7.22 -22.64 -14.75
N HIS A 8 8.49 -22.99 -14.52
CA HIS A 8 9.21 -22.57 -13.32
C HIS A 8 9.34 -21.05 -13.25
N ASP A 9 9.73 -20.40 -14.36
CA ASP A 9 9.83 -18.94 -14.45
C ASP A 9 8.51 -18.24 -14.11
N LYS A 10 7.42 -18.72 -14.71
CA LYS A 10 6.06 -18.20 -14.49
C LYS A 10 5.62 -18.35 -13.04
N ASN A 11 5.87 -19.52 -12.45
CA ASN A 11 5.51 -19.80 -11.06
C ASN A 11 6.29 -18.91 -10.10
N VAL A 12 7.60 -18.76 -10.28
CA VAL A 12 8.42 -17.88 -9.43
C VAL A 12 7.99 -16.42 -9.59
N ALA A 13 7.77 -15.96 -10.83
CA ALA A 13 7.28 -14.60 -11.08
C ALA A 13 5.90 -14.34 -10.44
N THR A 14 5.00 -15.32 -10.47
CA THR A 14 3.69 -15.23 -9.81
C THR A 14 3.85 -15.15 -8.29
N VAL A 15 4.70 -16.01 -7.71
CA VAL A 15 5.01 -16.01 -6.29
C VAL A 15 5.62 -14.68 -5.84
N LEU A 16 6.45 -14.04 -6.65
CA LEU A 16 7.01 -12.72 -6.33
C LEU A 16 5.92 -11.67 -6.04
N HIS A 17 4.87 -11.62 -6.86
CA HIS A 17 3.76 -10.69 -6.65
C HIS A 17 2.94 -11.08 -5.42
N VAL A 18 2.59 -12.37 -5.27
CA VAL A 18 1.82 -12.86 -4.13
C VAL A 18 2.57 -12.68 -2.81
N ALA A 19 3.89 -12.85 -2.80
CA ALA A 19 4.75 -12.65 -1.64
C ALA A 19 4.68 -11.22 -1.09
N SER A 20 4.24 -10.23 -1.89
CA SER A 20 4.02 -8.87 -1.40
C SER A 20 2.86 -8.75 -0.38
N PHE A 21 1.98 -9.75 -0.28
CA PHE A 21 0.93 -9.78 0.75
C PHE A 21 1.42 -10.24 2.12
N SER A 22 2.67 -10.68 2.24
CA SER A 22 3.21 -11.15 3.52
C SER A 22 3.29 -10.08 4.60
N LYS A 23 3.18 -8.78 4.25
CA LYS A 23 3.02 -7.68 5.21
C LYS A 23 1.85 -7.86 6.19
N TYR A 24 0.86 -8.69 5.84
CA TYR A 24 -0.28 -8.97 6.72
C TYR A 24 0.05 -9.97 7.83
N PHE A 25 1.17 -10.69 7.73
CA PHE A 25 1.63 -11.62 8.76
C PHE A 25 2.76 -11.03 9.62
N PHE A 26 3.65 -10.22 9.03
CA PHE A 26 4.73 -9.56 9.77
C PHE A 26 5.15 -8.22 9.13
N PRO A 27 5.69 -7.28 9.91
CA PRO A 27 6.13 -5.98 9.40
C PRO A 27 7.14 -6.10 8.25
N PHE A 28 7.00 -5.24 7.23
CA PHE A 28 7.88 -5.21 6.05
C PHE A 28 7.93 -6.49 5.20
N GLY A 29 7.08 -7.49 5.46
CA GLY A 29 7.07 -8.73 4.68
C GLY A 29 6.92 -8.50 3.18
N ASN A 30 6.14 -7.49 2.78
CA ASN A 30 5.93 -7.12 1.38
C ASN A 30 7.20 -6.73 0.61
N PHE A 31 8.30 -6.47 1.31
CA PHE A 31 9.62 -6.24 0.72
C PHE A 31 10.51 -7.46 0.92
N ILE A 32 10.58 -7.96 2.16
CA ILE A 32 11.53 -8.99 2.55
C ILE A 32 11.35 -10.25 1.71
N LEU A 33 10.12 -10.79 1.63
CA LEU A 33 9.89 -12.03 0.92
C LEU A 33 10.11 -11.90 -0.60
N PRO A 34 9.57 -10.88 -1.30
CA PRO A 34 9.87 -10.69 -2.71
C PRO A 34 11.36 -10.45 -2.98
N ILE A 35 12.11 -9.75 -2.12
CA ILE A 35 13.57 -9.58 -2.27
C ILE A 35 14.28 -10.93 -2.15
N ILE A 36 13.93 -11.77 -1.17
CA ILE A 36 14.53 -13.09 -1.01
C ILE A 36 14.31 -13.92 -2.28
N PHE A 37 13.06 -14.09 -2.72
CA PHE A 37 12.77 -14.84 -3.95
C PHE A 37 13.45 -14.24 -5.18
N TRP A 38 13.43 -12.92 -5.34
CA TRP A 38 14.02 -12.26 -6.50
C TRP A 38 15.53 -12.48 -6.53
N THR A 39 16.23 -12.28 -5.40
CA THR A 39 17.67 -12.45 -5.33
C THR A 39 18.14 -13.90 -5.56
N MET A 40 17.32 -14.89 -5.19
CA MET A 40 17.60 -16.31 -5.45
C MET A 40 17.60 -16.65 -6.94
N TYR A 41 16.65 -16.11 -7.71
CA TYR A 41 16.39 -16.57 -9.08
C TYR A 41 16.68 -15.54 -10.18
N LYS A 42 16.98 -14.28 -9.84
CA LYS A 42 17.18 -13.20 -10.83
C LYS A 42 18.31 -13.44 -11.84
N LYS A 43 19.32 -14.24 -11.45
CA LYS A 43 20.45 -14.54 -12.34
C LYS A 43 20.09 -15.58 -13.39
N ASP A 44 19.09 -16.40 -13.11
CA ASP A 44 18.72 -17.54 -13.95
C ASP A 44 17.72 -17.14 -15.03
N SER A 45 16.96 -16.05 -14.81
CA SER A 45 15.87 -15.66 -15.70
C SER A 45 15.65 -14.15 -15.76
N SER A 46 15.81 -13.57 -16.95
CA SER A 46 15.50 -12.16 -17.20
C SER A 46 14.01 -11.83 -16.99
N TYR A 47 13.14 -12.85 -17.12
CA TYR A 47 11.71 -12.71 -16.84
C TYR A 47 11.45 -12.54 -15.33
N ILE A 48 12.09 -13.38 -14.51
CA ILE A 48 12.02 -13.26 -13.04
C ILE A 48 12.66 -11.94 -12.59
N ASP A 49 13.79 -11.54 -13.18
CA ASP A 49 14.43 -10.26 -12.85
C ASP A 49 13.51 -9.06 -13.12
N HIS A 50 12.82 -9.05 -14.27
CA HIS A 50 11.82 -8.04 -14.60
C HIS A 50 10.71 -7.97 -13.55
N HIS A 51 10.05 -9.08 -13.24
CA HIS A 51 8.94 -9.09 -12.29
C HIS A 51 9.38 -8.78 -10.86
N GLY A 52 10.58 -9.21 -10.46
CA GLY A 52 11.18 -8.89 -9.17
C GLY A 52 11.42 -7.39 -9.01
N LYS A 53 12.02 -6.72 -10.00
CA LYS A 53 12.17 -5.26 -9.98
C LYS A 53 10.83 -4.55 -9.92
N GLU A 54 9.86 -5.00 -10.71
CA GLU A 54 8.53 -4.38 -10.78
C GLU A 54 7.78 -4.47 -9.44
N VAL A 55 7.74 -5.63 -8.78
CA VAL A 55 7.08 -5.76 -7.47
C VAL A 55 7.77 -4.92 -6.39
N ILE A 56 9.10 -4.87 -6.37
CA ILE A 56 9.85 -4.08 -5.38
C ILE A 56 9.65 -2.59 -5.61
N ASN A 57 9.77 -2.13 -6.85
CA ASN A 57 9.53 -0.73 -7.20
C ASN A 57 8.10 -0.30 -6.86
N PHE A 58 7.11 -1.15 -7.13
CA PHE A 58 5.71 -0.88 -6.80
C PHE A 58 5.50 -0.75 -5.29
N GLN A 59 5.94 -1.75 -4.51
CA GLN A 59 5.78 -1.72 -3.05
C GLN A 59 6.50 -0.52 -2.42
N LEU A 60 7.65 -0.10 -2.98
CA LEU A 60 8.38 1.05 -2.49
C LEU A 60 7.68 2.36 -2.87
N SER A 61 7.13 2.46 -4.08
CA SER A 61 6.31 3.59 -4.51
C SER A 61 5.10 3.77 -3.59
N LEU A 62 4.38 2.68 -3.31
CA LEU A 62 3.25 2.70 -2.39
C LEU A 62 3.65 3.11 -0.96
N LEU A 63 4.84 2.71 -0.50
CA LEU A 63 5.37 3.16 0.79
C LEU A 63 5.60 4.68 0.80
N CYS A 64 6.24 5.22 -0.23
CA CYS A 64 6.44 6.67 -0.37
C CYS A 64 5.10 7.42 -0.40
N TYR A 65 4.10 6.91 -1.13
CA TYR A 65 2.77 7.53 -1.17
C TYR A 65 2.07 7.49 0.18
N LYS A 66 2.17 6.39 0.93
CA LYS A 66 1.63 6.30 2.30
C LYS A 66 2.30 7.29 3.25
N ILE A 67 3.61 7.43 3.18
CA ILE A 67 4.36 8.39 4.00
C ILE A 67 3.92 9.82 3.65
N ALA A 68 3.89 10.17 2.36
CA ALA A 68 3.48 11.50 1.91
C ALA A 68 2.03 11.84 2.32
N ALA A 69 1.10 10.90 2.15
CA ALA A 69 -0.29 11.06 2.58
C ALA A 69 -0.39 11.29 4.10
N THR A 70 0.37 10.53 4.89
CA THR A 70 0.39 10.66 6.36
C THR A 70 0.95 12.03 6.79
N MET A 71 2.07 12.45 6.20
CA MET A 71 2.66 13.77 6.46
C MET A 71 1.70 14.90 6.10
N LEU A 72 0.92 14.75 5.03
CA LEU A 72 -0.10 15.72 4.64
C LEU A 72 -1.25 15.78 5.65
N CYS A 73 -1.70 14.65 6.20
CA CYS A 73 -2.80 14.61 7.15
C CYS A 73 -2.46 15.21 8.53
N ILE A 74 -1.21 15.08 9.00
CA ILE A 74 -0.79 15.52 10.34
C ILE A 74 -1.13 17.00 10.63
N PRO A 75 -0.76 17.97 9.76
CA PRO A 75 -1.11 19.38 9.97
C PRO A 75 -2.61 19.64 10.10
N PHE A 76 -3.46 18.90 9.38
CA PHE A 76 -4.92 19.06 9.49
C PHE A 76 -5.44 18.57 10.84
N PHE A 77 -4.92 17.44 11.35
CA PHE A 77 -5.27 16.97 12.69
C PHE A 77 -4.79 17.92 13.79
N ILE A 78 -3.61 18.54 13.61
CA ILE A 78 -3.08 19.54 14.56
C ILE A 78 -3.88 20.85 14.48
N ALA A 79 -4.18 21.34 13.28
CA ALA A 79 -4.85 22.63 13.06
C ALA A 79 -6.32 22.61 13.52
N VAL A 80 -7.03 21.50 13.35
CA VAL A 80 -8.39 21.33 13.88
C VAL A 80 -8.35 21.11 15.41
N GLY A 81 -7.18 20.75 15.95
CA GLY A 81 -6.84 20.82 17.36
C GLY A 81 -7.42 19.66 18.15
N ILE A 82 -6.57 18.70 18.51
CA ILE A 82 -6.83 17.81 19.65
C ILE A 82 -6.45 18.58 20.93
N HIS A 83 -7.18 19.65 21.23
CA HIS A 83 -7.10 20.30 22.54
C HIS A 83 -8.48 20.18 23.19
N ASN A 84 -8.50 19.49 24.33
CA ASN A 84 -9.63 19.30 25.25
C ASN A 84 -10.84 18.51 24.74
N VAL A 85 -10.72 17.71 23.68
CA VAL A 85 -11.78 16.76 23.30
C VAL A 85 -11.45 15.40 23.90
N SER A 86 -12.09 15.09 25.04
CA SER A 86 -12.08 13.74 25.60
C SER A 86 -12.84 12.81 24.65
N THR A 87 -12.16 11.78 24.13
CA THR A 87 -12.82 10.72 23.35
C THR A 87 -13.86 9.97 24.16
N TRP A 88 -13.76 10.01 25.50
CA TRP A 88 -14.73 9.39 26.39
C TRP A 88 -16.04 10.18 26.49
N ASP A 89 -15.96 11.50 26.46
CA ASP A 89 -17.14 12.38 26.58
C ASP A 89 -18.00 12.27 25.31
N ILE A 90 -17.36 12.12 24.14
CA ILE A 90 -18.02 11.84 22.86
C ILE A 90 -18.76 10.50 22.85
N PHE A 91 -18.21 9.46 23.49
CA PHE A 91 -18.74 8.09 23.39
C PHE A 91 -19.85 7.79 24.41
N TRP A 92 -19.82 8.40 25.60
CA TRP A 92 -20.74 8.09 26.69
C TRP A 92 -21.80 9.17 27.00
N PHE A 93 -21.98 10.17 26.13
CA PHE A 93 -23.06 11.18 26.15
C PHE A 93 -23.42 11.76 27.54
N HIS A 94 -22.46 11.84 28.46
CA HIS A 94 -22.71 12.48 29.76
C HIS A 94 -22.62 14.00 29.53
N ASP A 95 -23.72 14.70 29.76
CA ASP A 95 -23.92 16.15 29.59
C ASP A 95 -23.74 16.71 28.17
N ILE A 96 -24.83 16.72 27.38
CA ILE A 96 -24.86 17.37 26.06
C ILE A 96 -25.08 18.89 26.26
N SER A 97 -23.99 19.67 26.28
CA SER A 97 -24.05 21.13 26.10
C SER A 97 -23.79 21.49 24.64
N ILE A 98 -24.73 22.16 23.96
CA ILE A 98 -24.56 22.55 22.55
C ILE A 98 -23.73 23.84 22.49
N ASN A 99 -22.43 23.70 22.27
CA ASN A 99 -21.54 24.80 21.91
C ASN A 99 -21.30 24.80 20.38
N VAL A 100 -21.59 25.93 19.72
CA VAL A 100 -21.43 26.08 18.27
C VAL A 100 -19.98 25.94 17.84
N GLU A 101 -19.03 26.44 18.63
CA GLU A 101 -17.60 26.32 18.35
C GLU A 101 -17.15 24.86 18.41
N GLU A 102 -17.61 24.12 19.41
CA GLU A 102 -17.31 22.70 19.58
C GLU A 102 -17.94 21.85 18.45
N GLY A 103 -19.17 22.17 18.04
CA GLY A 103 -19.84 21.54 16.91
C GLY A 103 -19.08 21.71 15.59
N ILE A 104 -18.55 22.91 15.32
CA ILE A 104 -17.73 23.18 14.12
C ILE A 104 -16.42 22.35 14.16
N ARG A 105 -15.81 22.21 15.33
CA ARG A 105 -14.57 21.43 15.50
C ARG A 105 -14.79 19.94 15.28
N ILE A 106 -15.81 19.35 15.91
CA ILE A 106 -16.16 17.93 15.75
C ILE A 106 -16.49 17.62 14.29
N PHE A 107 -17.26 18.49 13.64
CA PHE A 107 -17.56 18.37 12.21
C PHE A 107 -16.27 18.36 11.37
N GLY A 108 -15.34 19.28 11.63
CA GLY A 108 -14.05 19.34 10.95
C GLY A 108 -13.20 18.06 11.11
N ILE A 109 -13.07 17.53 12.33
CA ILE A 109 -12.32 16.29 12.60
C ILE A 109 -12.97 15.11 11.87
N SER A 110 -14.30 15.00 11.95
CA SER A 110 -15.04 13.91 11.32
C SER A 110 -14.87 13.91 9.80
N LEU A 111 -14.87 15.09 9.15
CA LEU A 111 -14.67 15.23 7.71
C LEU A 111 -13.27 14.78 7.30
N VAL A 112 -12.23 15.24 8.01
CA VAL A 112 -10.83 14.82 7.75
C VAL A 112 -10.66 13.32 7.97
N GLY A 113 -11.25 12.77 9.04
CA GLY A 113 -11.27 11.34 9.33
C GLY A 113 -11.94 10.50 8.22
N ILE A 114 -13.10 10.93 7.75
CA ILE A 114 -13.82 10.25 6.66
C ILE A 114 -13.02 10.30 5.36
N ILE A 115 -12.50 11.46 4.98
CA ILE A 115 -11.73 11.62 3.74
C ILE A 115 -10.44 10.77 3.78
N SER A 116 -9.70 10.82 4.88
CA SER A 116 -8.48 10.03 5.05
C SER A 116 -8.77 8.53 5.09
N GLY A 117 -9.85 8.12 5.77
CA GLY A 117 -10.30 6.73 5.82
C GLY A 117 -10.72 6.18 4.46
N LEU A 118 -11.54 6.92 3.71
CA LEU A 118 -11.92 6.56 2.33
C LEU A 118 -10.71 6.51 1.41
N GLY A 119 -9.79 7.47 1.51
CA GLY A 119 -8.54 7.47 0.77
C GLY A 119 -7.69 6.23 1.06
N ALA A 120 -7.56 5.84 2.33
CA ALA A 120 -6.83 4.64 2.74
C ALA A 120 -7.48 3.35 2.21
N LEU A 121 -8.81 3.25 2.21
CA LEU A 121 -9.56 2.12 1.64
C LEU A 121 -9.36 2.01 0.13
N LEU A 122 -9.47 3.11 -0.61
CA LEU A 122 -9.22 3.14 -2.06
C LEU A 122 -7.78 2.75 -2.38
N PHE A 123 -6.81 3.26 -1.60
CA PHE A 123 -5.41 2.91 -1.75
C PHE A 123 -5.14 1.43 -1.47
N PHE A 124 -5.80 0.86 -0.46
CA PHE A 124 -5.72 -0.56 -0.13
C PHE A 124 -6.28 -1.42 -1.27
N ALA A 125 -7.46 -1.08 -1.79
CA ALA A 125 -8.07 -1.76 -2.93
C ALA A 125 -7.17 -1.67 -4.17
N PHE A 126 -6.61 -0.49 -4.45
CA PHE A 126 -5.66 -0.28 -5.54
C PHE A 126 -4.46 -1.23 -5.43
N ASN A 127 -3.82 -1.31 -4.26
CA ASN A 127 -2.69 -2.22 -4.04
C ASN A 127 -3.08 -3.69 -4.30
N ILE A 128 -4.21 -4.14 -3.77
CA ILE A 128 -4.65 -5.54 -3.97
C ILE A 128 -4.92 -5.83 -5.45
N THR A 129 -5.72 -4.99 -6.11
CA THR A 129 -6.12 -5.19 -7.51
C THR A 129 -4.91 -5.32 -8.41
N TYR A 130 -3.96 -4.38 -8.34
CA TYR A 130 -2.81 -4.40 -9.23
C TYR A 130 -1.80 -5.51 -8.92
N THR A 131 -1.64 -5.90 -7.65
CA THR A 131 -0.82 -7.07 -7.29
C THR A 131 -1.43 -8.36 -7.83
N ILE A 132 -2.75 -8.53 -7.77
CA ILE A 132 -3.43 -9.71 -8.32
C ILE A 132 -3.31 -9.74 -9.84
N VAL A 133 -3.56 -8.61 -10.53
CA VAL A 133 -3.41 -8.53 -11.99
C VAL A 133 -1.97 -8.85 -12.41
N ALA A 134 -0.97 -8.34 -11.69
CA ALA A 134 0.43 -8.64 -11.96
C ALA A 134 0.75 -10.13 -11.78
N ALA A 135 0.20 -10.77 -10.74
CA ALA A 135 0.35 -12.21 -10.51
C ALA A 135 -0.30 -13.04 -11.63
N MET A 136 -1.51 -12.68 -12.06
CA MET A 136 -2.21 -13.34 -13.18
C MET A 136 -1.41 -13.20 -14.48
N LYS A 137 -0.94 -12.00 -14.79
CA LYS A 137 -0.13 -11.71 -15.98
C LYS A 137 1.21 -12.44 -15.96
N ALA A 138 1.84 -12.56 -14.79
CA ALA A 138 3.04 -13.37 -14.61
C ALA A 138 2.79 -14.86 -14.89
N ASN A 139 1.64 -15.38 -14.48
CA ASN A 139 1.25 -16.77 -14.74
C ASN A 139 0.95 -17.03 -16.23
N GLU A 140 0.40 -16.03 -16.93
CA GLU A 140 0.19 -16.08 -18.39
C GLU A 140 1.53 -16.05 -19.16
N GLY A 141 2.61 -15.58 -18.53
CA GLY A 141 3.93 -15.40 -19.14
C GLY A 141 4.13 -14.01 -19.75
N GLU A 142 3.27 -13.05 -19.42
CA GLU A 142 3.37 -11.68 -19.87
C GLU A 142 4.22 -10.85 -18.92
N ARG A 143 5.04 -9.93 -19.46
CA ARG A 143 5.76 -8.96 -18.65
C ARG A 143 4.82 -7.83 -18.24
N TYR A 144 4.44 -7.84 -16.98
CA TYR A 144 3.58 -6.82 -16.41
C TYR A 144 4.39 -5.63 -15.88
N ARG A 145 3.82 -4.42 -15.99
CA ARG A 145 4.35 -3.19 -15.39
C ARG A 145 3.29 -2.57 -14.51
N TYR A 146 3.62 -2.32 -13.25
CA TYR A 146 2.67 -1.71 -12.32
C TYR A 146 2.41 -0.23 -12.69
N PRO A 147 1.14 0.23 -12.62
CA PRO A 147 0.85 1.66 -12.75
C PRO A 147 1.33 2.41 -11.51
N LEU A 148 1.50 3.73 -11.65
CA LEU A 148 1.93 4.63 -10.57
C LEU A 148 3.20 4.13 -9.84
N THR A 149 4.13 3.55 -10.59
CA THR A 149 5.37 3.00 -10.03
C THR A 149 6.56 3.85 -10.44
N TYR A 150 7.27 4.36 -9.44
CA TYR A 150 8.59 4.95 -9.61
C TYR A 150 9.67 3.86 -9.64
N ARG A 151 10.62 3.96 -10.58
CA ARG A 151 11.68 2.96 -10.78
C ARG A 151 12.91 3.30 -9.95
N PHE A 152 12.95 2.79 -8.73
CA PHE A 152 14.11 2.87 -7.86
C PHE A 152 15.22 1.93 -8.34
N ILE A 153 14.84 0.75 -8.80
CA ILE A 153 15.72 -0.27 -9.33
C ILE A 153 15.55 -0.33 -10.85
N LYS A 154 16.66 -0.24 -11.58
CA LYS A 154 16.74 -0.30 -13.05
C LYS A 154 17.02 -1.72 -13.55
#